data_AF-A0A348W117-F1
#
_entry.id   AF-A0A348W117-F1
#
_cell.length_a   1.000
_cell.length_b   1.000
_cell.length_c   1.000
_cell.angle_alpha   90.00
_cell.angle_beta   90.00
_cell.angle_gamma   90.00
#
_symmetry.space_group_name_H-M   'P 1'
#
loop_
_entity.id
_entity.type
_entity.pdbx_description
1 polymer ?
#
loop_
_entity_poly.entity_id
_entity_poly.type
_entity_poly.pdbx_seq_one_letter_code
_entity_poly.pdbx_strand_id
1 'polypeptide(L)'
;MIYKIIRKDLSMTFSEKLKKLRREKGITQNELADAIFISRSMIAKYESGLAYPTRENAEKLAIFFDVELSDLFTKDENVQISLDTLHLMEQIHNMVFYICITACVIFTILSFIPIFDGYKIISGSSFQKSHFVWSLISANTKNDNPITIITVIASIIDVALWLAWKFDKNGKRQYVLFITASILFVIIIFLIVLTFVFAANYSKQTVYGGYKSLF
;
A
#
# COMPACT_ATOMS: atom_id res chain seq x y z
N MET A 1 -53.83 -4.07 6.11
CA MET A 1 -53.37 -3.44 4.85
C MET A 1 -52.12 -2.58 5.06
N ILE A 2 -52.14 -1.64 6.01
CA ILE A 2 -51.00 -0.75 6.37
C ILE A 2 -49.72 -1.53 6.69
N TYR A 3 -49.80 -2.55 7.53
CA TYR A 3 -48.66 -3.39 7.90
C TYR A 3 -47.97 -4.07 6.69
N LYS A 4 -48.73 -4.40 5.64
CA LYS A 4 -48.20 -5.03 4.42
C LYS A 4 -47.44 -4.03 3.54
N ILE A 5 -47.85 -2.76 3.56
CA ILE A 5 -47.19 -1.66 2.83
C ILE A 5 -45.88 -1.30 3.53
N ILE A 6 -45.91 -1.11 4.86
CA ILE A 6 -44.71 -0.82 5.66
C ILE A 6 -43.69 -1.95 5.54
N ARG A 7 -44.13 -3.21 5.61
CA ARG A 7 -43.22 -4.37 5.48
C ARG A 7 -42.60 -4.48 4.08
N LYS A 8 -43.36 -4.11 3.04
CA LYS A 8 -42.85 -4.09 1.66
C LYS A 8 -41.81 -2.99 1.47
N ASP A 9 -41.98 -1.84 2.11
CA ASP A 9 -41.01 -0.73 2.06
C ASP A 9 -39.72 -1.05 2.81
N LEU A 10 -39.82 -1.81 3.92
CA LEU A 10 -38.67 -2.31 4.66
C LEU A 10 -37.84 -3.38 3.92
N SER A 11 -38.44 -4.03 2.92
CA SER A 11 -37.78 -5.09 2.12
C SER A 11 -37.25 -4.61 0.77
N MET A 12 -37.44 -3.33 0.41
CA MET A 12 -36.92 -2.79 -0.84
C MET A 12 -35.41 -2.60 -0.75
N THR A 13 -34.69 -3.07 -1.76
CA THR A 13 -33.25 -2.81 -1.89
C THR A 13 -32.97 -1.33 -2.12
N PHE A 14 -31.73 -0.90 -1.90
CA PHE A 14 -31.29 0.46 -2.20
C PHE A 14 -31.64 0.90 -3.63
N SER A 15 -31.41 0.02 -4.62
CA SER A 15 -31.65 0.32 -6.03
C SER A 15 -33.13 0.55 -6.34
N GLU A 16 -34.01 -0.27 -5.74
CA GLU A 16 -35.46 -0.13 -5.83
C GLU A 16 -35.94 1.14 -5.13
N LYS A 17 -35.42 1.41 -3.93
CA LYS A 17 -35.78 2.56 -3.11
C LYS A 17 -35.38 3.88 -3.78
N LEU A 18 -34.17 3.97 -4.32
CA LEU A 18 -33.70 5.14 -5.07
C LEU A 18 -34.60 5.40 -6.29
N LYS A 19 -34.91 4.36 -7.06
CA LYS A 19 -35.77 4.46 -8.24
C LYS A 19 -37.19 4.87 -7.88
N LYS A 20 -37.71 4.40 -6.73
CA LYS A 20 -39.00 4.80 -6.18
C LYS A 20 -39.01 6.28 -5.80
N LEU A 21 -38.06 6.73 -4.97
CA LEU A 21 -37.93 8.12 -4.54
C LEU A 21 -37.82 9.08 -5.73
N ARG A 22 -37.01 8.73 -6.74
CA ARG A 22 -36.90 9.53 -7.98
C ARG A 22 -38.24 9.65 -8.71
N ARG A 23 -38.98 8.54 -8.83
CA ARG A 23 -40.28 8.51 -9.51
C ARG A 23 -41.35 9.27 -8.74
N GLU A 24 -41.37 9.18 -7.41
CA GLU A 24 -42.28 9.93 -6.54
C GLU A 24 -42.04 11.44 -6.65
N LYS A 25 -40.79 11.86 -6.84
CA LYS A 25 -40.43 13.26 -7.09
C LYS A 25 -40.66 13.71 -8.55
N GLY A 26 -40.99 12.78 -9.47
CA GLY A 26 -41.35 13.08 -10.86
C GLY A 26 -40.19 13.48 -11.78
N ILE A 27 -38.93 13.25 -11.39
CA ILE A 27 -37.74 13.72 -12.12
C ILE A 27 -37.08 12.61 -12.96
N THR A 28 -36.29 12.99 -13.97
CA THR A 28 -35.51 12.06 -14.80
C THR A 28 -34.20 11.63 -14.12
N GLN A 29 -33.56 10.56 -14.63
CA GLN A 29 -32.23 10.15 -14.15
C GLN A 29 -31.16 11.22 -14.42
N ASN A 30 -31.30 11.99 -15.51
CA ASN A 30 -30.40 13.11 -15.81
C ASN A 30 -30.57 14.21 -14.77
N GLU A 31 -31.81 14.62 -14.51
CA GLU A 31 -32.11 15.68 -13.53
C GLU A 31 -31.62 15.33 -12.13
N LEU A 32 -31.81 14.06 -11.70
CA LEU A 32 -31.25 13.60 -10.42
C LEU A 32 -29.73 13.67 -10.43
N ALA A 33 -29.09 13.21 -11.51
CA ALA A 33 -27.64 13.22 -11.65
C ALA A 33 -27.07 14.65 -11.58
N ASP A 34 -27.71 15.59 -12.28
CA ASP A 34 -27.36 17.01 -12.26
C ASP A 34 -27.55 17.61 -10.86
N ALA A 35 -28.64 17.27 -10.17
CA ALA A 35 -28.95 17.80 -8.84
C ALA A 35 -27.94 17.37 -7.76
N ILE A 36 -27.35 16.18 -7.86
CA ILE A 36 -26.32 15.70 -6.93
C ILE A 36 -24.89 15.72 -7.52
N PHE A 37 -24.73 16.36 -8.69
CA PHE A 37 -23.45 16.55 -9.38
C PHE A 37 -22.68 15.26 -9.70
N ILE A 38 -23.36 14.25 -10.24
CA ILE A 38 -22.72 13.01 -10.75
C ILE A 38 -23.17 12.68 -12.17
N SER A 39 -22.59 11.66 -12.80
CA SER A 39 -23.02 11.26 -14.14
C SER A 39 -24.35 10.50 -14.12
N ARG A 40 -25.21 10.71 -15.14
CA ARG A 40 -26.43 9.91 -15.34
C ARG A 40 -26.15 8.41 -15.38
N SER A 41 -25.06 8.00 -16.01
CA SER A 41 -24.65 6.59 -16.06
C SER A 41 -24.43 6.00 -14.66
N MET A 42 -24.00 6.82 -13.69
CA MET A 42 -23.85 6.39 -12.31
C MET A 42 -25.22 6.19 -11.63
N ILE A 43 -26.16 7.13 -11.80
CA ILE A 43 -27.55 6.96 -11.34
C ILE A 43 -28.18 5.70 -11.95
N ALA A 44 -27.98 5.45 -13.24
CA ALA A 44 -28.48 4.24 -13.90
C ALA A 44 -27.88 2.95 -13.30
N LYS A 45 -26.60 2.96 -12.94
CA LYS A 45 -25.95 1.83 -12.24
C LYS A 45 -26.50 1.64 -10.81
N TYR A 46 -26.79 2.73 -10.10
CA TYR A 46 -27.43 2.66 -8.77
C TYR A 46 -28.85 2.08 -8.86
N GLU A 47 -29.70 2.58 -9.76
CA GLU A 47 -31.07 2.09 -9.94
C GLU A 47 -31.17 0.66 -10.51
N SER A 48 -30.07 0.12 -11.05
CA SER A 48 -29.99 -1.26 -11.53
C SER A 48 -29.30 -2.21 -10.55
N GLY A 49 -28.82 -1.72 -9.40
CA GLY A 49 -28.09 -2.53 -8.41
C GLY A 49 -26.69 -2.96 -8.87
N LEU A 50 -26.17 -2.39 -9.96
CA LEU A 50 -24.83 -2.69 -10.47
C LEU A 50 -23.72 -1.97 -9.70
N ALA A 51 -24.07 -0.96 -8.89
CA ALA A 51 -23.14 -0.25 -8.03
C ALA A 51 -23.88 0.31 -6.81
N TYR A 52 -23.16 0.46 -5.70
CA TYR A 52 -23.58 1.25 -4.54
C TYR A 52 -22.92 2.64 -4.59
N PRO A 53 -23.57 3.68 -4.04
CA PRO A 53 -22.99 5.01 -3.95
C PRO A 53 -21.82 5.05 -2.97
N THR A 54 -20.88 5.96 -3.20
CA THR A 54 -19.91 6.34 -2.18
C THR A 54 -20.62 6.99 -0.99
N ARG A 55 -19.96 7.06 0.16
CA ARG A 55 -20.52 7.74 1.34
C ARG A 55 -21.01 9.15 1.01
N GLU A 56 -20.20 9.94 0.33
CA GLU A 56 -20.54 11.30 -0.08
C GLU A 56 -21.78 11.34 -0.99
N ASN A 57 -21.85 10.46 -1.99
CA ASN A 57 -23.01 10.42 -2.89
C ASN A 57 -24.27 9.93 -2.19
N ALA A 58 -24.13 9.01 -1.24
CA ALA A 58 -25.24 8.53 -0.43
C ALA A 58 -25.77 9.63 0.50
N GLU A 59 -24.88 10.44 1.09
CA GLU A 59 -25.24 11.62 1.88
C GLU A 59 -25.95 12.68 1.01
N LYS A 60 -25.45 12.95 -0.21
CA LYS A 60 -26.13 13.84 -1.18
C LYS A 60 -27.52 13.35 -1.56
N LEU A 61 -27.69 12.03 -1.78
CA LEU A 61 -28.98 11.42 -2.06
C LEU A 61 -29.94 11.55 -0.86
N ALA A 62 -29.45 11.28 0.35
CA ALA A 62 -30.21 11.42 1.58
C ALA A 62 -30.72 12.85 1.77
N ILE A 63 -29.84 13.85 1.60
CA ILE A 63 -30.19 15.28 1.66
C ILE A 63 -31.19 15.65 0.55
N PHE A 64 -30.96 15.20 -0.68
CA PHE A 64 -31.83 15.55 -1.81
C PHE A 64 -33.26 15.00 -1.66
N PHE A 65 -33.41 13.81 -1.08
CA PHE A 65 -34.70 13.17 -0.86
C PHE A 65 -35.28 13.39 0.53
N ASP A 66 -34.59 14.13 1.40
CA ASP A 66 -34.99 14.40 2.79
C ASP A 66 -35.27 13.11 3.59
N VAL A 67 -34.35 12.16 3.49
CA VAL A 67 -34.39 10.87 4.20
C VAL A 67 -33.12 10.65 5.01
N GLU A 68 -33.19 9.84 6.06
CA GLU A 68 -31.98 9.43 6.78
C GLU A 68 -31.11 8.50 5.90
N LEU A 69 -29.79 8.62 6.06
CA LEU A 69 -28.85 7.76 5.33
C LEU A 69 -29.06 6.28 5.64
N SER A 70 -29.40 5.96 6.89
CA SER A 70 -29.76 4.61 7.34
C SER A 70 -31.01 4.06 6.67
N ASP A 71 -31.94 4.94 6.30
CA ASP A 71 -33.17 4.52 5.61
C ASP A 71 -32.90 4.23 4.14
N LEU A 72 -31.83 4.76 3.55
CA LEU A 72 -31.54 4.58 2.13
C LEU A 72 -31.15 3.11 1.82
N PHE A 73 -30.61 2.38 2.79
CA PHE A 73 -30.14 0.99 2.66
C PHE A 73 -30.86 0.05 3.61
N THR A 74 -31.08 -1.19 3.20
CA THR A 74 -31.57 -2.22 4.11
C THR A 74 -30.51 -2.65 5.13
N LYS A 75 -30.93 -3.26 6.25
CA LYS A 75 -30.00 -3.83 7.23
C LYS A 75 -29.09 -4.89 6.60
N ASP A 76 -29.64 -5.72 5.71
CA ASP A 76 -28.90 -6.79 5.04
C ASP A 76 -27.84 -6.22 4.08
N GLU A 77 -28.17 -5.17 3.32
CA GLU A 77 -27.21 -4.48 2.45
C GLU A 77 -26.10 -3.79 3.26
N ASN A 78 -26.43 -3.13 4.37
CA ASN A 78 -25.44 -2.52 5.25
C ASN A 78 -24.46 -3.56 5.81
N VAL A 79 -24.96 -4.74 6.21
CA VAL A 79 -24.12 -5.85 6.66
C VAL A 79 -23.25 -6.37 5.52
N GLN A 80 -23.80 -6.57 4.32
CA GLN A 80 -23.03 -7.05 3.17
C GLN A 80 -21.90 -6.08 2.79
N ILE A 81 -22.19 -4.78 2.68
CA ILE A 81 -21.19 -3.74 2.41
C ILE A 81 -20.10 -3.76 3.50
N SER A 82 -20.50 -3.91 4.76
CA SER A 82 -19.55 -3.99 5.87
C SER A 82 -18.66 -5.25 5.78
N LEU A 83 -19.21 -6.40 5.43
CA LEU A 83 -18.44 -7.64 5.24
C LEU A 83 -17.48 -7.55 4.05
N ASP A 84 -17.93 -6.99 2.93
CA ASP A 84 -17.12 -6.81 1.73
C ASP A 84 -15.96 -5.83 2.01
N THR A 85 -16.23 -4.73 2.71
CA THR A 85 -15.18 -3.78 3.12
C THR A 85 -14.18 -4.42 4.08
N LEU A 86 -14.62 -5.22 5.05
CA LEU A 86 -13.73 -5.96 5.95
C LEU A 86 -12.85 -6.96 5.18
N HIS A 87 -13.43 -7.70 4.24
CA HIS A 87 -12.68 -8.66 3.42
C HIS A 87 -11.63 -7.97 2.53
N LEU A 88 -11.99 -6.84 1.93
CA LEU A 88 -11.06 -6.02 1.15
C LEU A 88 -9.89 -5.51 2.00
N MET A 89 -10.17 -5.02 3.21
CA MET A 89 -9.13 -4.55 4.13
C MET A 89 -8.19 -5.68 4.55
N GLU A 90 -8.71 -6.88 4.78
CA GLU A 90 -7.89 -8.07 5.06
C GLU A 90 -6.99 -8.43 3.87
N GLN A 91 -7.52 -8.41 2.65
CA GLN A 91 -6.74 -8.65 1.43
C GLN A 91 -5.63 -7.61 1.27
N ILE A 92 -5.92 -6.32 1.45
CA ILE A 92 -4.93 -5.24 1.38
C ILE A 92 -3.82 -5.45 2.41
N HIS A 93 -4.17 -5.69 3.68
CA HIS A 93 -3.16 -5.91 4.72
C HIS A 93 -2.27 -7.13 4.42
N ASN A 94 -2.85 -8.22 3.90
CA ASN A 94 -2.08 -9.40 3.49
C ASN A 94 -1.15 -9.10 2.31
N MET A 95 -1.61 -8.32 1.32
CA MET A 95 -0.75 -7.90 0.20
C MET A 95 0.44 -7.07 0.68
N VAL A 96 0.21 -6.09 1.55
CA VAL A 96 1.28 -5.25 2.14
C VAL A 96 2.29 -6.11 2.90
N PHE A 97 1.81 -7.04 3.74
CA PHE A 97 2.65 -7.97 4.48
C PHE A 97 3.60 -8.78 3.57
N TYR A 98 3.07 -9.39 2.50
CA TYR A 98 3.90 -10.18 1.58
C TYR A 98 4.90 -9.30 0.80
N ILE A 99 4.48 -8.10 0.38
CA ILE A 99 5.36 -7.16 -0.34
C ILE A 99 6.53 -6.72 0.56
N CYS A 100 6.27 -6.33 1.81
CA CYS A 100 7.31 -5.88 2.73
C CYS A 100 8.31 -6.99 3.07
N ILE A 101 7.83 -8.19 3.42
CA ILE A 101 8.72 -9.32 3.73
C ILE A 101 9.58 -9.69 2.54
N THR A 102 8.99 -9.83 1.35
CA THR A 102 9.75 -10.21 0.15
C THR A 102 10.81 -9.16 -0.20
N ALA A 103 10.48 -7.86 -0.12
CA ALA A 103 11.45 -6.79 -0.32
C ALA A 103 12.62 -6.84 0.68
N CYS A 104 12.34 -7.04 1.97
CA CYS A 104 13.35 -7.15 3.02
C CYS A 104 14.26 -8.38 2.81
N VAL A 105 13.69 -9.53 2.45
CA VAL A 105 14.45 -10.76 2.18
C VAL A 105 15.33 -10.59 0.94
N ILE A 106 14.79 -10.03 -0.15
CA ILE A 106 15.55 -9.78 -1.39
C ILE A 106 16.71 -8.84 -1.10
N PHE A 107 16.49 -7.72 -0.40
CA PHE A 107 17.57 -6.80 -0.05
C PHE A 107 18.63 -7.49 0.81
N THR A 108 18.21 -8.28 1.81
CA THR A 108 19.14 -9.02 2.67
C THR A 108 20.03 -9.93 1.83
N ILE A 109 19.46 -10.72 0.91
CA ILE A 109 20.23 -11.61 0.02
C ILE A 109 21.17 -10.78 -0.87
N LEU A 110 20.67 -9.75 -1.55
CA LEU A 110 21.46 -8.87 -2.42
C LEU A 110 22.64 -8.22 -1.69
N SER A 111 22.50 -7.93 -0.40
CA SER A 111 23.56 -7.28 0.39
C SER A 111 24.83 -8.13 0.51
N PHE A 112 24.69 -9.46 0.44
CA PHE A 112 25.80 -10.42 0.55
C PHE A 112 26.38 -10.84 -0.80
N ILE A 113 25.63 -10.71 -1.90
CA ILE A 113 26.12 -11.13 -3.22
C ILE A 113 27.18 -10.12 -3.72
N PRO A 114 28.36 -10.58 -4.15
CA PRO A 114 29.35 -9.74 -4.79
C PRO A 114 28.96 -9.48 -6.24
N ILE A 115 28.21 -8.40 -6.49
CA ILE A 115 27.73 -8.02 -7.83
C ILE A 115 28.52 -6.82 -8.39
N PHE A 116 29.13 -6.01 -7.54
CA PHE A 116 29.79 -4.79 -7.98
C PHE A 116 31.20 -5.09 -8.45
N ASP A 117 31.44 -4.82 -9.73
CA ASP A 117 32.74 -4.96 -10.38
C ASP A 117 33.61 -3.71 -10.16
N GLY A 118 34.90 -3.92 -9.89
CA GLY A 118 35.89 -2.89 -10.11
C GLY A 118 37.29 -3.42 -10.38
N TYR A 119 38.16 -2.49 -10.75
CA TYR A 119 39.50 -2.80 -11.19
C TYR A 119 40.51 -2.06 -10.34
N LYS A 120 41.52 -2.80 -9.85
CA LYS A 120 42.69 -2.20 -9.21
C LYS A 120 43.82 -2.14 -10.23
N ILE A 121 44.38 -0.96 -10.41
CA ILE A 121 45.62 -0.75 -11.17
C ILE A 121 46.78 -1.01 -10.20
N ILE A 122 47.63 -1.98 -10.53
CA ILE A 122 48.84 -2.26 -9.75
C ILE A 122 50.02 -1.65 -10.53
N SER A 123 50.66 -0.65 -9.93
CA SER A 123 51.87 -0.04 -10.50
C SER A 123 53.10 -0.87 -10.16
N GLY A 124 53.78 -1.38 -11.19
CA GLY A 124 55.05 -2.10 -11.14
C GLY A 124 55.78 -1.96 -12.48
N SER A 125 56.76 -2.83 -12.78
CA SER A 125 57.47 -2.82 -14.08
C SER A 125 56.56 -3.10 -15.30
N SER A 126 55.33 -3.56 -15.07
CA SER A 126 54.27 -3.73 -16.06
C SER A 126 52.92 -3.34 -15.47
N PHE A 127 52.06 -2.72 -16.29
CA PHE A 127 50.71 -2.32 -15.88
C PHE A 127 49.82 -3.57 -15.83
N GLN A 128 49.49 -4.04 -14.62
CA GLN A 128 48.60 -5.20 -14.45
C GLN A 128 47.25 -4.75 -13.87
N LYS A 129 46.17 -5.04 -14.61
CA LYS A 129 44.79 -4.77 -14.19
C LYS A 129 44.24 -5.99 -13.47
N SER A 130 44.02 -5.88 -12.16
CA SER A 130 43.38 -6.95 -11.37
C SER A 130 41.89 -6.65 -11.25
N HIS A 131 41.06 -7.60 -11.68
CA HIS A 131 39.60 -7.58 -11.53
C HIS A 131 39.24 -8.00 -10.11
N PHE A 132 38.34 -7.27 -9.47
CA PHE A 132 37.86 -7.58 -8.13
C PHE A 132 36.37 -7.25 -8.01
N VAL A 133 35.62 -8.13 -7.37
CA VAL A 133 34.18 -7.96 -7.16
C VAL A 133 33.90 -7.78 -5.67
N TRP A 134 33.00 -6.87 -5.31
CA TRP A 134 32.56 -6.67 -3.93
C TRP A 134 31.04 -6.76 -3.79
N SER A 135 30.62 -7.20 -2.61
CA SER A 135 29.23 -7.14 -2.15
C SER A 135 28.91 -5.78 -1.55
N LEU A 136 27.62 -5.47 -1.39
CA LEU A 136 27.18 -4.21 -0.78
C LEU A 136 27.67 -4.08 0.66
N ILE A 137 27.71 -5.20 1.40
CA ILE A 137 28.24 -5.21 2.76
C ILE A 137 29.75 -4.93 2.76
N SER A 138 30.53 -5.61 1.90
CA SER A 138 31.99 -5.42 1.87
C SER A 138 32.41 -4.05 1.32
N ALA A 139 31.64 -3.45 0.42
CA ALA A 139 31.89 -2.09 -0.09
C ALA A 139 31.83 -1.04 1.03
N ASN A 140 30.82 -1.13 1.88
CA ASN A 140 30.61 -0.15 2.95
C ASN A 140 31.50 -0.43 4.18
N THR A 141 31.67 -1.70 4.57
CA THR A 141 32.52 -2.02 5.74
C THR A 141 34.00 -1.74 5.50
N LYS A 142 34.50 -1.87 4.26
CA LYS A 142 35.88 -1.47 3.90
C LYS A 142 36.12 0.03 3.99
N ASN A 143 35.05 0.84 4.02
CA ASN A 143 35.11 2.28 4.19
C ASN A 143 34.72 2.71 5.61
N ASP A 144 34.82 1.80 6.58
CA ASP A 144 34.42 2.00 7.98
C ASP A 144 32.97 2.49 8.16
N ASN A 145 32.10 2.22 7.18
CA ASN A 145 30.70 2.61 7.20
C ASN A 145 29.80 1.40 7.51
N PRO A 146 29.19 1.32 8.72
CA PRO A 146 28.35 0.19 9.11
C PRO A 146 26.94 0.23 8.51
N ILE A 147 26.61 1.19 7.63
CA ILE A 147 25.25 1.42 7.13
C ILE A 147 24.59 0.15 6.58
N THR A 148 25.28 -0.68 5.79
CA THR A 148 24.70 -1.94 5.27
C THR A 148 24.31 -2.89 6.40
N ILE A 149 25.13 -2.99 7.44
CA ILE A 149 24.87 -3.88 8.59
C ILE A 149 23.65 -3.39 9.36
N ILE A 150 23.58 -2.07 9.60
CA ILE A 150 22.43 -1.43 10.26
C ILE A 150 21.15 -1.70 9.46
N THR A 151 21.19 -1.52 8.13
CA THR A 151 20.05 -1.77 7.25
C THR A 151 19.61 -3.23 7.28
N VAL A 152 20.55 -4.19 7.26
CA VAL A 152 20.22 -5.63 7.35
C VAL A 152 19.57 -5.98 8.69
N ILE A 153 20.10 -5.47 9.81
CA ILE A 153 19.52 -5.69 11.13
C ILE A 153 18.11 -5.09 11.21
N ALA A 154 17.93 -3.87 10.70
CA ALA A 154 16.62 -3.22 10.64
C ALA A 154 15.62 -4.05 9.81
N SER A 155 16.03 -4.59 8.66
CA SER A 155 15.20 -5.47 7.83
C SER A 155 14.78 -6.75 8.55
N ILE A 156 15.67 -7.36 9.35
CA ILE A 156 15.34 -8.55 10.14
C ILE A 156 14.32 -8.20 11.24
N ILE A 157 14.51 -7.06 11.92
CA ILE A 157 13.56 -6.56 12.94
C ILE A 157 12.19 -6.30 12.30
N ASP A 158 12.15 -5.67 11.12
CA ASP A 158 10.91 -5.39 10.40
C ASP A 158 10.15 -6.66 10.03
N VAL A 159 10.85 -7.68 9.51
CA VAL A 159 10.25 -9.01 9.26
C VAL A 159 9.69 -9.61 10.54
N ALA A 160 10.40 -9.50 11.67
CA ALA A 160 9.91 -9.98 12.96
C ALA A 160 8.65 -9.23 13.43
N LEU A 161 8.57 -7.92 13.22
CA LEU A 161 7.38 -7.12 13.52
C LEU A 161 6.18 -7.52 12.63
N TRP A 162 6.41 -7.76 11.35
CA TRP A 162 5.38 -8.25 10.43
C TRP A 162 4.87 -9.64 10.82
N LEU A 163 5.75 -10.54 11.24
CA LEU A 163 5.35 -11.85 11.75
C LEU A 163 4.57 -11.72 13.06
N ALA A 164 5.04 -10.89 13.98
CA ALA A 164 4.33 -10.61 15.23
C ALA A 164 2.93 -10.07 14.97
N TRP A 165 2.78 -9.14 14.02
CA TRP A 165 1.49 -8.62 13.57
C TRP A 165 0.57 -9.71 13.02
N LYS A 166 1.08 -10.60 12.17
CA LYS A 166 0.30 -11.64 11.49
C LYS A 166 -0.34 -12.64 12.46
N PHE A 167 0.35 -12.93 13.56
CA PHE A 167 -0.11 -13.89 14.58
C PHE A 167 -0.77 -13.24 15.79
N ASP A 168 -0.82 -11.91 15.87
CA ASP A 168 -1.47 -11.22 16.97
C ASP A 168 -3.00 -11.19 16.80
N LYS A 169 -3.73 -11.69 17.79
CA LYS A 169 -5.21 -11.68 17.83
C LYS A 169 -5.78 -10.49 18.60
N ASN A 170 -4.95 -9.71 19.29
CA ASN A 170 -5.41 -8.52 20.01
C ASN A 170 -5.52 -7.34 19.03
N GLY A 171 -6.74 -6.96 18.64
CA GLY A 171 -6.97 -5.96 17.60
C GLY A 171 -6.26 -4.61 17.81
N LYS A 172 -6.14 -4.13 19.07
CA LYS A 172 -5.42 -2.88 19.35
C LYS A 172 -3.91 -3.05 19.15
N ARG A 173 -3.32 -4.10 19.70
CA ARG A 173 -1.88 -4.36 19.59
C ARG A 173 -1.50 -4.71 18.16
N GLN A 174 -2.32 -5.49 17.46
CA GLN A 174 -2.18 -5.79 16.05
C GLN A 174 -2.18 -4.51 15.22
N TYR A 175 -3.13 -3.59 15.44
CA TYR A 175 -3.12 -2.31 14.71
C TYR A 175 -1.85 -1.48 14.96
N VAL A 176 -1.38 -1.41 16.21
CA VAL A 176 -0.11 -0.72 16.54
C VAL A 176 1.08 -1.37 15.84
N LEU A 177 1.18 -2.71 15.89
CA LEU A 177 2.26 -3.45 15.22
C LEU A 177 2.29 -3.16 13.71
N PHE A 178 1.13 -3.14 13.05
CA PHE A 178 1.01 -2.82 11.64
C PHE A 178 1.60 -1.44 11.31
N ILE A 179 1.21 -0.41 12.08
CA ILE A 179 1.71 0.95 11.88
C ILE A 179 3.22 1.01 12.13
N THR A 180 3.68 0.41 13.23
CA THR A 180 5.12 0.45 13.58
C THR A 180 5.99 -0.24 12.53
N ALA A 181 5.57 -1.41 12.02
CA ALA A 181 6.26 -2.10 10.93
C ALA A 181 6.23 -1.27 9.65
N SER A 182 5.09 -0.68 9.30
CA SER A 182 4.98 0.16 8.10
C SER A 182 5.90 1.39 8.16
N ILE A 183 6.02 2.04 9.31
CA ILE A 183 6.93 3.18 9.51
C ILE A 183 8.39 2.73 9.40
N LEU A 184 8.75 1.61 10.05
CA LEU A 184 10.10 1.07 10.00
C LEU A 184 10.48 0.69 8.56
N PHE A 185 9.56 0.10 7.80
CA PHE A 185 9.75 -0.23 6.39
C PHE A 185 10.08 1.00 5.53
N VAL A 186 9.40 2.14 5.74
CA VAL A 186 9.71 3.39 5.03
C VAL A 186 11.12 3.89 5.37
N ILE A 187 11.53 3.79 6.64
CA ILE A 187 12.90 4.12 7.07
C ILE A 187 13.91 3.20 6.39
N ILE A 188 13.61 1.89 6.30
CA ILE A 188 14.47 0.91 5.63
C ILE A 188 14.65 1.24 4.15
N ILE A 189 13.60 1.65 3.43
CA ILE A 189 13.75 2.09 2.03
C ILE A 189 14.80 3.20 1.91
N PHE A 190 14.76 4.19 2.81
CA PHE A 190 15.73 5.27 2.82
C PHE A 190 17.15 4.77 3.13
N LEU A 191 17.29 3.88 4.12
CA LEU A 191 18.58 3.28 4.48
C LEU A 191 19.15 2.43 3.33
N ILE A 192 18.32 1.70 2.59
CA ILE A 192 18.72 0.95 1.39
C ILE A 192 19.31 1.90 0.36
N VAL A 193 18.63 3.01 0.05
CA VAL A 193 19.12 4.01 -0.91
C VAL A 193 20.48 4.56 -0.47
N LEU A 194 20.63 4.95 0.80
CA LEU A 194 21.90 5.42 1.34
C LEU A 194 23.00 4.36 1.21
N THR A 195 22.66 3.10 1.49
CA THR A 195 23.59 1.97 1.39
C THR A 195 24.16 1.85 -0.02
N PHE A 196 23.33 1.99 -1.06
CA PHE A 196 23.77 2.00 -2.46
C PHE A 196 24.60 3.23 -2.81
N VAL A 197 24.22 4.41 -2.34
CA VAL A 197 24.97 5.66 -2.57
C VAL A 197 26.39 5.58 -2.01
N PHE A 198 26.55 5.11 -0.77
CA PHE A 198 27.87 4.96 -0.15
C PHE A 198 28.71 3.88 -0.84
N ALA A 199 28.11 2.75 -1.21
CA ALA A 199 28.81 1.69 -1.95
C ALA A 199 29.30 2.17 -3.33
N ALA A 200 28.50 2.97 -4.03
CA ALA A 200 28.88 3.56 -5.32
C ALA A 200 29.96 4.65 -5.18
N ASN A 201 30.04 5.34 -4.04
CA ASN A 201 31.13 6.28 -3.79
C ASN A 201 32.46 5.55 -3.58
N TYR A 202 32.44 4.42 -2.86
CA TYR A 202 33.62 3.57 -2.66
C TYR A 202 34.17 3.01 -3.99
N SER A 203 33.30 2.57 -4.91
CA SER A 203 33.74 2.09 -6.23
C SER A 203 34.48 3.17 -7.03
N LYS A 204 34.03 4.43 -6.97
CA LYS A 204 34.75 5.55 -7.60
C LYS A 204 36.12 5.78 -6.94
N GLN A 205 36.19 5.81 -5.61
CA GLN A 205 37.44 6.06 -4.89
C GLN A 205 38.52 5.02 -5.18
N THR A 206 38.16 3.74 -5.27
CA THR A 206 39.12 2.67 -5.59
C THR A 206 39.66 2.77 -7.01
N VAL A 207 38.84 3.18 -7.98
CA VAL A 207 39.28 3.45 -9.36
C VAL A 207 40.18 4.68 -9.43
N TYR A 208 39.80 5.81 -8.81
CA TYR A 208 40.58 7.06 -8.87
C TYR A 208 41.82 7.07 -7.97
N GLY A 209 41.81 6.36 -6.84
CA GLY A 209 42.95 6.22 -5.94
C GLY A 209 44.14 5.53 -6.58
N GLY A 210 43.88 4.56 -7.47
CA GLY A 210 44.93 3.93 -8.28
C GLY A 210 45.61 4.89 -9.26
N TYR A 211 44.91 5.93 -9.73
CA TYR A 211 45.51 6.98 -10.58
C TYR A 211 46.31 8.02 -9.78
N LYS A 212 46.00 8.23 -8.50
CA LYS A 212 46.77 9.17 -7.65
C LYS A 212 48.12 8.62 -7.20
N SER A 213 48.31 7.30 -7.13
CA SER A 213 49.61 6.69 -6.87
C SER A 213 50.52 6.60 -8.11
N LEU A 214 50.10 7.17 -9.24
CA LEU A 214 50.83 7.20 -10.50
C LEU A 214 51.54 8.54 -10.76
N PHE A 215 51.40 9.52 -9.86
CA PHE A 215 52.09 10.80 -9.84
C PHE A 215 52.72 11.03 -8.47
#